data_AF-A0AB34QS67-F1
#
_entry.id   AF-A0AB34QS67-F1
#
_cell.length_a   1.000
_cell.length_b   1.000
_cell.length_c   1.000
_cell.angle_alpha   90.00
_cell.angle_beta   90.00
_cell.angle_gamma   90.00
#
_symmetry.space_group_name_H-M   'P 1'
#
loop_
_entity.id
_entity.type
_entity.pdbx_description
1 polymer ?
#
loop_
_entity_poly.entity_id
_entity_poly.type
_entity_poly.pdbx_seq_one_letter_code
_entity_poly.pdbx_strand_id
1 'polypeptide(L)'
;MKPMRLTAAHEVPTGADWVYELKYDGFRVILTWDQNKIHLESRAGKRLNEQFPEVIEQCEQLRDQFALFLPLTFDAELVFLLDEQQSDFARVQQRGRLKNKEAIKLQAERFPCHLIAFDLLRCKGQSLIDLPLIERKKQLQQVFQAAKLPPSVQLEHSSLLQLIHTDTNPEHMKKLMTTYLAEGLVAKKGASKWHDNTRSKEWLKIKNWRYVSVIVTHFDKENGYFQGCIYQDHQLTEVVQFKHGFSKEEEQTLGRLFQTKGKQAGASRYEIPPSIVASIACISFDGSALREPRFSSFLLDTDPARCTFQQMLKQLYPLPAVIDITHPEKPIVPALHLNKADYLLYLRQASPYLLPFLRERRLTLIRFPHGAGDEFFYQKSTPDYAPDYVLTDQADDIAYTVCNDPQTLLWLGNQLAMEFHIPFETRDTNRPVEIVFDLDPPSVNEFHLAIEAAKRIKTLLDGLFLTAFIKTSGGKGLQVYIPLKKNAFTYEETRTFTAFICQFLCEQAPELFTLERLKKKRGKRLYLDYIQHDAGKTIIAPYSPRGNELGLVATPLEWDELHQDGLHPSLFTMPTVIERLKEKGDPFRRMRHLVNDDTFRQVLHRLEDIIPAHKMDIRGH
;
A
#
# COMPACT_ATOMS: atom_id res chain seq x y z
N MET A 1 -16.74 -27.91 8.88
CA MET A 1 -16.94 -27.75 7.42
C MET A 1 -15.60 -27.44 6.80
N LYS A 2 -15.17 -28.12 5.73
CA LYS A 2 -13.94 -27.78 5.02
C LYS A 2 -14.25 -26.95 3.76
N PRO A 3 -13.48 -25.88 3.47
CA PRO A 3 -13.69 -25.03 2.31
C PRO A 3 -13.74 -25.78 0.97
N MET A 4 -14.68 -25.39 0.11
CA MET A 4 -14.77 -25.84 -1.28
C MET A 4 -13.53 -25.45 -2.08
N ARG A 5 -13.08 -26.31 -3.01
CA ARG A 5 -11.84 -26.10 -3.79
C ARG A 5 -12.14 -25.53 -5.17
N LEU A 6 -11.34 -24.55 -5.57
CA LEU A 6 -11.39 -23.93 -6.90
C LEU A 6 -10.65 -24.79 -7.95
N THR A 7 -11.17 -24.80 -9.18
CA THR A 7 -10.47 -25.33 -10.36
C THR A 7 -9.64 -24.23 -11.02
N ALA A 8 -8.41 -24.52 -11.44
CA ALA A 8 -7.60 -23.53 -12.15
C ALA A 8 -8.09 -23.37 -13.59
N ALA A 9 -8.15 -22.13 -14.08
CA ALA A 9 -8.43 -21.79 -15.47
C ALA A 9 -7.36 -20.85 -16.00
N HIS A 10 -7.09 -20.95 -17.31
CA HIS A 10 -6.12 -20.09 -18.00
C HIS A 10 -6.75 -18.78 -18.45
N GLU A 11 -8.02 -18.83 -18.87
CA GLU A 11 -8.78 -17.68 -19.33
C GLU A 11 -9.93 -17.38 -18.36
N VAL A 12 -10.31 -16.11 -18.29
CA VAL A 12 -11.50 -15.70 -17.55
C VAL A 12 -12.71 -16.12 -18.37
N PRO A 13 -13.57 -17.02 -17.85
CA PRO A 13 -14.76 -17.44 -18.59
C PRO A 13 -15.69 -16.25 -18.80
N THR A 14 -16.45 -16.24 -19.89
CA THR A 14 -17.47 -15.23 -20.17
C THR A 14 -18.86 -15.86 -20.17
N GLY A 15 -19.90 -15.05 -19.96
CA GLY A 15 -21.29 -15.49 -19.95
C GLY A 15 -22.11 -14.82 -18.86
N ALA A 16 -23.41 -14.65 -19.10
CA ALA A 16 -24.32 -13.94 -18.19
C ALA A 16 -24.52 -14.64 -16.83
N ASP A 17 -24.13 -15.91 -16.73
CA ASP A 17 -24.26 -16.71 -15.51
C ASP A 17 -23.00 -16.71 -14.64
N TRP A 18 -21.95 -15.98 -15.04
CA TRP A 18 -20.73 -15.81 -14.26
C TRP A 18 -20.73 -14.51 -13.47
N VAL A 19 -20.18 -14.58 -12.27
CA VAL A 19 -19.77 -13.43 -11.47
C VAL A 19 -18.29 -13.52 -11.13
N TYR A 20 -17.67 -12.37 -10.92
CA TYR A 20 -16.22 -12.24 -10.79
C TYR A 20 -15.87 -11.52 -9.49
N GLU A 21 -14.85 -12.03 -8.82
CA GLU A 21 -14.29 -11.46 -7.59
C GLU A 21 -12.77 -11.38 -7.74
N LEU A 22 -12.15 -10.36 -7.14
CA LEU A 22 -10.69 -10.36 -6.98
C LEU A 22 -10.29 -11.53 -6.08
N LYS A 23 -9.25 -12.25 -6.50
CA LYS A 23 -8.59 -13.20 -5.62
C LYS A 23 -7.64 -12.42 -4.72
N TYR A 24 -7.80 -12.60 -3.41
CA TYR A 24 -6.78 -12.23 -2.43
C TYR A 24 -5.97 -13.48 -2.05
N ASP A 25 -4.75 -13.29 -1.56
CA ASP A 25 -3.88 -14.37 -1.12
C ASP A 25 -3.68 -14.31 0.39
N GLY A 26 -4.13 -15.36 1.07
CA GLY A 26 -4.24 -15.39 2.51
C GLY A 26 -4.48 -16.81 3.04
N PHE A 27 -5.09 -16.90 4.22
CA PHE A 27 -5.62 -18.16 4.70
C PHE A 27 -7.12 -18.25 4.44
N ARG A 28 -7.50 -19.25 3.65
CA ARG A 28 -8.89 -19.65 3.51
C ARG A 28 -9.41 -20.18 4.84
N VAL A 29 -10.45 -19.55 5.36
CA VAL A 29 -10.97 -19.78 6.71
C VAL A 29 -12.50 -19.90 6.72
N ILE A 30 -13.01 -20.68 7.66
CA ILE A 30 -14.42 -20.69 8.03
C ILE A 30 -14.54 -19.96 9.37
N LEU A 31 -15.32 -18.88 9.39
CA LEU A 31 -15.72 -18.22 10.64
C LEU A 31 -17.07 -18.78 11.07
N THR A 32 -17.11 -19.46 12.21
CA THR A 32 -18.35 -19.87 12.86
C THR A 32 -18.63 -18.94 14.02
N TRP A 33 -19.79 -18.27 13.98
CA TRP A 33 -20.18 -17.30 14.98
C TRP A 33 -21.52 -17.67 15.58
N ASP A 34 -21.49 -18.04 16.86
CA ASP A 34 -22.64 -18.37 17.70
C ASP A 34 -22.86 -17.28 18.76
N GLN A 35 -23.98 -17.38 19.48
CA GLN A 35 -24.35 -16.43 20.55
C GLN A 35 -23.26 -16.25 21.61
N ASN A 36 -22.47 -17.29 21.89
CA ASN A 36 -21.47 -17.29 22.97
C ASN A 36 -20.03 -17.47 22.49
N LYS A 37 -19.80 -17.85 21.22
CA LYS A 37 -18.47 -18.29 20.76
C LYS A 37 -18.21 -17.85 19.32
N ILE A 38 -16.94 -17.51 19.08
CA ILE A 38 -16.41 -17.19 17.75
C ILE A 38 -15.26 -18.14 17.47
N HIS A 39 -15.33 -18.86 16.35
CA HIS A 39 -14.34 -19.84 15.94
C HIS A 39 -13.84 -19.52 14.53
N LEU A 40 -12.53 -19.31 14.41
CA LEU A 40 -11.85 -19.10 13.14
C LEU A 40 -10.99 -20.33 12.84
N GLU A 41 -11.35 -21.09 11.81
CA GLU A 41 -10.71 -22.34 11.45
C GLU A 41 -10.14 -22.28 10.03
N SER A 42 -8.88 -22.67 9.85
CA SER A 42 -8.26 -22.77 8.53
C SER A 42 -8.81 -23.96 7.75
N ARG A 43 -8.58 -23.96 6.43
CA ARG A 43 -8.89 -25.12 5.57
C ARG A 43 -8.32 -26.45 6.07
N ALA A 44 -7.19 -26.44 6.80
CA ALA A 44 -6.57 -27.64 7.35
C ALA A 44 -7.15 -28.09 8.69
N GLY A 45 -8.18 -27.39 9.23
CA GLY A 45 -8.76 -27.66 10.54
C GLY A 45 -7.98 -27.03 11.70
N LYS A 46 -7.02 -26.15 11.43
CA LYS A 46 -6.25 -25.46 12.48
C LYS A 46 -7.05 -24.28 13.00
N ARG A 47 -7.24 -24.20 14.31
CA ARG A 47 -7.80 -23.01 14.99
C ARG A 47 -6.81 -21.84 14.90
N LEU A 48 -7.30 -20.67 14.48
CA LEU A 48 -6.48 -19.48 14.22
C LEU A 48 -6.79 -18.30 15.16
N ASN A 49 -7.78 -18.41 16.05
CA ASN A 49 -8.18 -17.33 16.97
C ASN A 49 -6.99 -16.68 17.70
N GLU A 50 -6.04 -17.47 18.18
CA GLU A 50 -4.91 -16.98 18.97
C GLU A 50 -3.85 -16.27 18.13
N GLN A 51 -3.70 -16.64 16.84
CA GLN A 51 -2.73 -16.02 15.94
C GLN A 51 -3.25 -14.71 15.34
N PHE A 52 -4.57 -14.51 15.31
CA PHE A 52 -5.23 -13.35 14.73
C PHE A 52 -6.30 -12.81 15.69
N PRO A 53 -5.91 -12.39 16.91
CA PRO A 53 -6.85 -11.93 17.93
C PRO A 53 -7.64 -10.70 17.49
N GLU A 54 -7.05 -9.82 16.67
CA GLU A 54 -7.68 -8.58 16.21
C GLU A 54 -8.97 -8.82 15.42
N VAL A 55 -9.05 -9.93 14.67
CA VAL A 55 -10.25 -10.32 13.92
C VAL A 55 -11.34 -10.81 14.87
N ILE A 56 -10.97 -11.53 15.93
CA ILE A 56 -11.91 -12.02 16.93
C ILE A 56 -12.46 -10.86 17.75
N GLU A 57 -11.59 -9.95 18.20
CA GLU A 57 -11.96 -8.72 18.90
C GLU A 57 -12.91 -7.86 18.07
N GLN A 58 -12.64 -7.71 16.77
CA GLN A 58 -13.54 -6.99 15.86
C GLN A 58 -14.92 -7.66 15.78
N CYS A 59 -14.99 -8.99 15.70
CA CYS A 59 -16.27 -9.68 15.69
C CYS A 59 -17.02 -9.48 17.03
N GLU A 60 -16.32 -9.55 18.17
CA GLU A 60 -16.93 -9.27 19.48
C GLU A 60 -17.50 -7.84 19.56
N GLN A 61 -16.78 -6.83 19.06
CA GLN A 61 -17.25 -5.44 18.99
C GLN A 61 -18.50 -5.28 18.12
N LEU A 62 -18.65 -6.12 17.10
CA LEU A 62 -19.80 -6.11 16.19
C LEU A 62 -20.95 -7.01 16.67
N ARG A 63 -20.85 -7.67 17.83
CA ARG A 63 -21.82 -8.67 18.30
C ARG A 63 -23.27 -8.18 18.31
N ASP A 64 -23.52 -6.98 18.81
CA ASP A 64 -24.88 -6.42 18.86
C ASP A 64 -25.46 -6.19 17.47
N GLN A 65 -24.61 -5.77 16.53
CA GLN A 65 -25.00 -5.52 15.14
C GLN A 65 -25.32 -6.82 14.39
N PHE A 66 -24.71 -7.93 14.81
CA PHE A 66 -24.92 -9.26 14.23
C PHE A 66 -25.92 -10.13 14.99
N ALA A 67 -26.38 -9.72 16.18
CA ALA A 67 -27.17 -10.54 17.10
C ALA A 67 -28.40 -11.21 16.44
N LEU A 68 -29.10 -10.50 15.55
CA LEU A 68 -30.29 -10.98 14.84
C LEU A 68 -29.98 -12.02 13.74
N PHE A 69 -28.71 -12.19 13.36
CA PHE A 69 -28.26 -13.13 12.33
C PHE A 69 -27.57 -14.37 12.90
N LEU A 70 -27.21 -14.36 14.19
CA LEU A 70 -26.56 -15.48 14.86
C LEU A 70 -27.58 -16.62 15.11
N PRO A 71 -27.17 -17.90 15.00
CA PRO A 71 -25.89 -18.40 14.51
C PRO A 71 -25.63 -18.15 13.02
N LEU A 72 -24.40 -17.76 12.68
CA LEU A 72 -23.96 -17.61 11.30
C LEU A 72 -22.63 -18.30 11.01
N THR A 73 -22.36 -18.51 9.72
CA THR A 73 -21.08 -19.04 9.24
C THR A 73 -20.67 -18.36 7.95
N PHE A 74 -19.48 -17.76 7.94
CA PHE A 74 -18.86 -17.21 6.73
C PHE A 74 -17.81 -18.16 6.17
N ASP A 75 -17.77 -18.24 4.84
CA ASP A 75 -16.59 -18.66 4.12
C ASP A 75 -15.84 -17.38 3.74
N ALA A 76 -14.59 -17.26 4.21
CA ALA A 76 -13.83 -16.03 4.17
C ALA A 76 -12.34 -16.25 3.89
N GLU A 77 -11.66 -15.18 3.49
CA GLU A 77 -10.21 -15.14 3.30
C GLU A 77 -9.61 -14.21 4.34
N LEU A 78 -8.66 -14.72 5.13
CA LEU A 78 -7.91 -13.94 6.10
C LEU A 78 -6.65 -13.40 5.44
N VAL A 79 -6.55 -12.08 5.31
CA VAL A 79 -5.55 -11.41 4.46
C VAL A 79 -4.90 -10.23 5.18
N PHE A 80 -3.68 -9.88 4.79
CA PHE A 80 -3.15 -8.54 5.05
C PHE A 80 -3.27 -7.72 3.77
N LEU A 81 -4.08 -6.66 3.82
CA LEU A 81 -4.31 -5.78 2.67
C LEU A 81 -3.17 -4.77 2.51
N LEU A 82 -2.64 -4.64 1.30
CA LEU A 82 -1.75 -3.54 0.92
C LEU A 82 -2.57 -2.33 0.46
N ASP A 83 -3.57 -2.59 -0.39
CA ASP A 83 -4.63 -1.66 -0.79
C ASP A 83 -5.97 -2.42 -0.87
N GLU A 84 -7.02 -1.81 -1.41
CA GLU A 84 -8.34 -2.43 -1.54
C GLU A 84 -8.38 -3.62 -2.53
N GLN A 85 -7.38 -3.80 -3.39
CA GLN A 85 -7.32 -4.82 -4.45
C GLN A 85 -6.19 -5.85 -4.25
N GLN A 86 -5.17 -5.54 -3.45
CA GLN A 86 -3.96 -6.33 -3.29
C GLN A 86 -3.74 -6.76 -1.83
N SER A 87 -3.22 -7.97 -1.65
CA SER A 87 -2.83 -8.53 -0.34
C SER A 87 -1.38 -8.98 -0.31
N ASP A 88 -0.76 -9.02 0.87
CA ASP A 88 0.56 -9.63 1.10
C ASP A 88 0.43 -10.92 1.93
N PHE A 89 0.56 -12.06 1.24
CA PHE A 89 0.49 -13.38 1.86
C PHE A 89 1.64 -13.65 2.85
N ALA A 90 2.83 -13.08 2.63
CA ALA A 90 3.99 -13.37 3.47
C ALA A 90 3.73 -12.94 4.92
N ARG A 91 3.00 -11.83 5.13
CA ARG A 91 2.59 -11.36 6.47
C ARG A 91 1.67 -12.35 7.17
N VAL A 92 0.65 -12.83 6.46
CA VAL A 92 -0.31 -13.79 7.01
C VAL A 92 0.40 -15.10 7.36
N GLN A 93 1.32 -15.54 6.49
CA GLN A 93 2.11 -16.75 6.71
C GLN A 93 3.05 -16.60 7.91
N GLN A 94 3.78 -15.49 8.03
CA GLN A 94 4.64 -15.18 9.17
C GLN A 94 3.82 -15.19 10.46
N ARG A 95 2.66 -14.51 10.46
CA ARG A 95 1.77 -14.45 11.61
C ARG A 95 1.27 -15.83 12.04
N GLY A 96 0.83 -16.66 11.08
CA GLY A 96 0.31 -18.00 11.36
C GLY A 96 1.31 -18.97 11.99
N ARG A 97 2.62 -18.65 11.95
CA ARG A 97 3.71 -19.43 12.55
C ARG A 97 4.09 -18.96 13.96
N LEU A 98 3.66 -17.76 14.38
CA LEU A 98 3.96 -17.23 15.71
C LEU A 98 3.21 -17.99 16.81
N LYS A 99 3.86 -18.11 17.96
CA LYS A 99 3.32 -18.76 19.17
C LYS A 99 3.36 -17.86 20.41
N ASN A 100 4.30 -16.92 20.47
CA ASN A 100 4.43 -15.98 21.58
C ASN A 100 3.33 -14.90 21.48
N LYS A 101 2.56 -14.71 22.55
CA LYS A 101 1.40 -13.80 22.58
C LYS A 101 1.79 -12.33 22.42
N GLU A 102 2.89 -11.90 23.01
CA GLU A 102 3.38 -10.52 22.90
C GLU A 102 3.83 -10.21 21.47
N ALA A 103 4.57 -11.13 20.85
CA ALA A 103 4.98 -11.02 19.46
C ALA A 103 3.76 -10.99 18.51
N ILE A 104 2.73 -11.80 18.79
CA ILE A 104 1.47 -11.77 18.03
C ILE A 104 0.77 -10.42 18.20
N LYS A 105 0.65 -9.90 19.42
CA LYS A 105 0.00 -8.61 19.69
C LYS A 105 0.73 -7.46 18.97
N LEU A 106 2.05 -7.36 19.12
CA LEU A 106 2.87 -6.32 18.47
C LEU A 106 2.70 -6.37 16.95
N GLN A 107 2.74 -7.57 16.38
CA GLN A 107 2.54 -7.72 14.95
C GLN A 107 1.10 -7.39 14.55
N ALA A 108 0.07 -7.58 15.39
CA ALA A 108 -1.33 -7.32 15.05
C ALA A 108 -1.59 -5.83 14.99
N GLU A 109 -0.95 -5.08 15.88
CA GLU A 109 -0.95 -3.61 15.86
C GLU A 109 -0.23 -3.07 14.61
N ARG A 110 0.88 -3.69 14.22
CA ARG A 110 1.72 -3.25 13.09
C ARG A 110 1.21 -3.68 11.71
N PHE A 111 0.70 -4.90 11.61
CA PHE A 111 0.23 -5.55 10.40
C PHE A 111 -1.15 -6.20 10.64
N PRO A 112 -2.21 -5.41 10.86
CA PRO A 112 -3.54 -5.93 11.16
C PRO A 112 -4.13 -6.71 9.97
N CYS A 113 -4.54 -7.95 10.22
CA CYS A 113 -5.17 -8.78 9.20
C CYS A 113 -6.68 -8.52 9.12
N HIS A 114 -7.21 -8.57 7.90
CA HIS A 114 -8.62 -8.39 7.59
C HIS A 114 -9.26 -9.74 7.28
N LEU A 115 -10.54 -9.88 7.60
CA LEU A 115 -11.35 -11.04 7.22
C LEU A 115 -12.32 -10.63 6.11
N ILE A 116 -12.05 -11.09 4.88
CA ILE A 116 -12.90 -10.81 3.72
C ILE A 116 -13.90 -11.95 3.54
N ALA A 117 -15.15 -11.72 3.92
CA ALA A 117 -16.23 -12.65 3.66
C ALA A 117 -16.64 -12.59 2.18
N PHE A 118 -16.76 -13.75 1.53
CA PHE A 118 -17.24 -13.83 0.14
C PHE A 118 -18.44 -14.78 -0.05
N ASP A 119 -18.79 -15.58 0.96
CA ASP A 119 -19.98 -16.43 0.97
C ASP A 119 -20.58 -16.59 2.38
N LEU A 120 -21.89 -16.80 2.45
CA LEU A 120 -22.65 -17.01 3.68
C LEU A 120 -23.22 -18.43 3.67
N LEU A 121 -22.70 -19.29 4.54
CA LEU A 121 -23.05 -20.73 4.56
C LEU A 121 -24.21 -21.04 5.50
N ARG A 122 -24.37 -20.25 6.57
CA ARG A 122 -25.43 -20.40 7.58
C ARG A 122 -25.83 -19.02 8.10
N CYS A 123 -27.12 -18.81 8.32
CA CYS A 123 -27.66 -17.57 8.90
C CYS A 123 -28.90 -17.89 9.74
N LYS A 124 -29.03 -17.29 10.92
CA LYS A 124 -30.11 -17.57 11.89
C LYS A 124 -30.27 -19.07 12.17
N GLY A 125 -29.15 -19.80 12.20
CA GLY A 125 -29.12 -21.26 12.38
C GLY A 125 -29.52 -22.08 11.15
N GLN A 126 -30.04 -21.48 10.08
CA GLN A 126 -30.44 -22.18 8.85
C GLN A 126 -29.26 -22.33 7.89
N SER A 127 -29.09 -23.54 7.34
CA SER A 127 -28.08 -23.81 6.31
C SER A 127 -28.50 -23.18 4.97
N LEU A 128 -27.58 -22.50 4.31
CA LEU A 128 -27.80 -21.85 3.02
C LEU A 128 -27.05 -22.54 1.87
N ILE A 129 -26.24 -23.57 2.15
CA ILE A 129 -25.29 -24.18 1.20
C ILE A 129 -25.95 -24.73 -0.08
N ASP A 130 -27.22 -25.13 0.02
CA ASP A 130 -28.01 -25.68 -1.10
C ASP A 130 -28.67 -24.61 -1.98
N LEU A 131 -28.68 -23.35 -1.54
CA LEU A 131 -29.18 -22.23 -2.32
C LEU A 131 -28.19 -21.85 -3.43
N PRO A 132 -28.62 -21.24 -4.54
CA PRO A 132 -27.74 -20.62 -5.52
C PRO A 132 -26.80 -19.57 -4.90
N LEU A 133 -25.57 -19.46 -5.43
CA LEU A 133 -24.57 -18.49 -4.98
C LEU A 133 -25.11 -17.05 -4.95
N ILE A 134 -25.86 -16.63 -5.96
CA ILE A 134 -26.42 -15.26 -6.00
C ILE A 134 -27.34 -14.97 -4.82
N GLU A 135 -28.16 -15.95 -4.42
CA GLU A 135 -29.05 -15.81 -3.26
C GLU A 135 -28.25 -15.73 -1.95
N ARG A 136 -27.20 -16.55 -1.80
CA ARG A 136 -26.30 -16.48 -0.64
C ARG A 136 -25.58 -15.14 -0.56
N LYS A 137 -25.11 -14.61 -1.70
CA LYS A 137 -24.46 -13.31 -1.79
C LYS A 137 -25.40 -12.15 -1.46
N LYS A 138 -26.65 -12.21 -1.94
CA LYS A 138 -27.67 -11.22 -1.60
C LYS A 138 -27.92 -11.19 -0.10
N GLN A 139 -28.04 -12.35 0.54
CA GLN A 139 -28.18 -12.43 2.00
C GLN A 139 -26.92 -11.93 2.73
N LEU A 140 -25.73 -12.27 2.25
CA LEU A 140 -24.46 -11.76 2.80
C LEU A 140 -24.41 -10.22 2.75
N GLN A 141 -24.77 -9.62 1.62
CA GLN A 141 -24.84 -8.17 1.46
C GLN A 141 -25.85 -7.55 2.43
N GLN A 142 -27.04 -8.15 2.59
CA GLN A 142 -28.05 -7.69 3.55
C GLN A 142 -27.55 -7.74 5.00
N VAL A 143 -26.82 -8.79 5.37
CA VAL A 143 -26.21 -8.91 6.70
C VAL A 143 -25.20 -7.79 6.94
N PHE A 144 -24.28 -7.55 6.00
CA PHE A 144 -23.27 -6.49 6.11
C PHE A 144 -23.91 -5.09 6.12
N GLN A 145 -24.92 -4.86 5.28
CA GLN A 145 -25.67 -3.60 5.24
C GLN A 145 -26.38 -3.34 6.57
N ALA A 146 -27.06 -4.34 7.14
CA ALA A 146 -27.74 -4.22 8.42
C ALA A 146 -26.75 -3.96 9.57
N ALA A 147 -25.55 -4.53 9.49
CA ALA A 147 -24.44 -4.26 10.40
C ALA A 147 -23.69 -2.95 10.09
N LYS A 148 -24.17 -2.12 9.14
CA LYS A 148 -23.52 -0.85 8.75
C LYS A 148 -22.04 -1.00 8.34
N LEU A 149 -21.68 -2.16 7.80
CA LEU A 149 -20.35 -2.43 7.27
C LEU A 149 -20.26 -2.04 5.79
N PRO A 150 -19.07 -1.75 5.27
CA PRO A 150 -18.90 -1.33 3.88
C PRO A 150 -19.35 -2.44 2.91
N PRO A 151 -19.94 -2.08 1.76
CA PRO A 151 -20.48 -3.04 0.78
C PRO A 151 -19.39 -3.73 -0.06
N SER A 152 -18.14 -3.33 0.12
CA SER A 152 -16.94 -3.87 -0.53
C SER A 152 -15.74 -3.67 0.40
N VAL A 153 -14.59 -4.23 0.03
CA VAL A 153 -13.33 -3.95 0.72
C VAL A 153 -13.06 -2.44 0.68
N GLN A 154 -12.93 -1.83 1.85
CA GLN A 154 -12.60 -0.42 2.02
C GLN A 154 -11.55 -0.29 3.11
N LEU A 155 -10.30 -0.02 2.71
CA LEU A 155 -9.18 0.06 3.64
C LEU A 155 -9.29 1.27 4.58
N GLU A 156 -10.05 2.29 4.21
CA GLU A 156 -10.30 3.48 5.04
C GLU A 156 -11.38 3.26 6.11
N HIS A 157 -12.13 2.16 6.03
CA HIS A 157 -13.12 1.80 7.05
C HIS A 157 -12.43 1.12 8.25
N SER A 158 -12.85 1.43 9.48
CA SER A 158 -12.18 0.94 10.70
C SER A 158 -12.36 -0.55 10.97
N SER A 159 -13.44 -1.16 10.49
CA SER A 159 -13.70 -2.60 10.68
C SER A 159 -12.70 -3.48 9.92
N LEU A 160 -12.15 -4.48 10.60
CA LEU A 160 -11.36 -5.54 9.96
C LEU A 160 -12.21 -6.62 9.26
N LEU A 161 -13.51 -6.68 9.53
CA LEU A 161 -14.47 -7.54 8.82
C LEU A 161 -14.97 -6.81 7.57
N GLN A 162 -14.71 -7.40 6.40
CA GLN A 162 -14.89 -6.78 5.09
C GLN A 162 -15.71 -7.70 4.16
N LEU A 163 -16.38 -7.10 3.18
CA LEU A 163 -17.17 -7.82 2.17
C LEU A 163 -16.45 -7.83 0.83
N ILE A 164 -16.40 -8.98 0.16
CA ILE A 164 -15.84 -9.03 -1.19
C ILE A 164 -16.73 -8.28 -2.19
N HIS A 165 -16.11 -7.51 -3.08
CA HIS A 165 -16.81 -6.97 -4.25
C HIS A 165 -17.11 -8.08 -5.26
N THR A 166 -18.30 -8.06 -5.84
CA THR A 166 -18.73 -9.00 -6.90
C THR A 166 -19.19 -8.20 -8.11
N ASP A 167 -18.58 -8.44 -9.26
CA ASP A 167 -18.89 -7.79 -10.53
C ASP A 167 -19.39 -8.82 -11.56
N THR A 168 -20.13 -8.36 -12.56
CA THR A 168 -20.60 -9.16 -13.71
C THR A 168 -19.80 -8.86 -14.99
N ASN A 169 -18.95 -7.84 -15.00
CA ASN A 169 -18.13 -7.45 -16.14
C ASN A 169 -16.71 -8.04 -16.03
N PRO A 170 -16.37 -9.07 -16.85
CA PRO A 170 -15.05 -9.70 -16.79
C PRO A 170 -13.91 -8.77 -17.21
N GLU A 171 -14.14 -7.87 -18.17
CA GLU A 171 -13.10 -6.97 -18.68
C GLU A 171 -12.74 -5.90 -17.66
N HIS A 172 -13.75 -5.37 -16.95
CA HIS A 172 -13.51 -4.46 -15.82
C HIS A 172 -12.67 -5.13 -14.74
N MET A 173 -13.01 -6.37 -14.36
CA MET A 173 -12.27 -7.10 -13.32
C MET A 173 -10.85 -7.50 -13.76
N LYS A 174 -10.64 -7.83 -15.05
CA LYS A 174 -9.29 -8.02 -15.60
C LYS A 174 -8.47 -6.75 -15.53
N LYS A 175 -9.04 -5.60 -15.92
CA LYS A 175 -8.38 -4.30 -15.83
C LYS A 175 -8.01 -3.96 -14.40
N LEU A 176 -8.92 -4.19 -13.43
CA LEU A 176 -8.66 -3.97 -12.02
C LEU A 176 -7.51 -4.86 -11.52
N MET A 177 -7.57 -6.15 -11.87
CA MET A 177 -6.55 -7.14 -11.50
C MET A 177 -5.14 -6.75 -11.99
N THR A 178 -5.00 -6.32 -13.24
CA THR A 178 -3.69 -5.93 -13.80
C THR A 178 -3.25 -4.54 -13.32
N THR A 179 -4.17 -3.58 -13.25
CA THR A 179 -3.87 -2.20 -12.82
C THR A 179 -3.38 -2.16 -11.37
N TYR A 180 -3.96 -2.95 -10.47
CA TYR A 180 -3.59 -2.95 -9.04
C TYR A 180 -2.70 -4.12 -8.63
N LEU A 181 -2.14 -4.87 -9.60
CA LEU A 181 -1.31 -6.05 -9.32
C LEU A 181 -1.98 -7.09 -8.40
N ALA A 182 -3.31 -7.19 -8.42
CA ALA A 182 -4.04 -8.17 -7.63
C ALA A 182 -3.60 -9.59 -8.00
N GLU A 183 -3.73 -10.52 -7.07
CA GLU A 183 -3.21 -11.89 -7.16
C GLU A 183 -3.88 -12.71 -8.28
N GLY A 184 -5.14 -12.39 -8.58
CA GLY A 184 -5.92 -13.08 -9.59
C GLY A 184 -7.41 -12.74 -9.55
N LEU A 185 -8.20 -13.58 -10.19
CA LEU A 185 -9.66 -13.54 -10.19
C LEU A 185 -10.24 -14.89 -9.79
N VAL A 186 -11.42 -14.87 -9.18
CA VAL A 186 -12.28 -16.03 -9.04
C VAL A 186 -13.56 -15.78 -9.81
N ALA A 187 -13.80 -16.58 -10.85
CA ALA A 187 -15.05 -16.61 -11.59
C ALA A 187 -15.95 -17.70 -11.01
N LYS A 188 -17.20 -17.38 -10.71
CA LYS A 188 -18.16 -18.31 -10.10
C LYS A 188 -19.47 -18.32 -10.87
N LYS A 189 -20.05 -19.50 -11.13
CA LYS A 189 -21.41 -19.60 -11.67
C LYS A 189 -22.41 -19.14 -10.62
N GLY A 190 -23.31 -18.23 -10.97
CA GLY A 190 -24.33 -17.69 -10.07
C GLY A 190 -25.29 -18.74 -9.52
N ALA A 191 -25.56 -19.80 -10.29
CA ALA A 191 -26.42 -20.91 -9.89
C ALA A 191 -25.72 -21.96 -8.99
N SER A 192 -24.40 -21.85 -8.78
CA SER A 192 -23.63 -22.88 -8.08
C SER A 192 -24.01 -23.02 -6.60
N LYS A 193 -24.02 -24.27 -6.14
CA LYS A 193 -24.18 -24.63 -4.73
C LYS A 193 -22.82 -24.71 -4.03
N TRP A 194 -22.83 -24.70 -2.70
CA TRP A 194 -21.62 -24.88 -1.91
C TRP A 194 -21.49 -26.35 -1.49
N HIS A 195 -20.30 -26.94 -1.67
CA HIS A 195 -20.03 -28.33 -1.35
C HIS A 195 -18.77 -28.49 -0.50
N ASP A 196 -18.89 -29.19 0.63
CA ASP A 196 -17.78 -29.42 1.57
C ASP A 196 -16.63 -30.18 0.88
N ASN A 197 -15.41 -29.67 1.03
CA ASN A 197 -14.15 -30.26 0.56
C ASN A 197 -14.11 -30.72 -0.92
N THR A 198 -15.03 -30.25 -1.74
CA THR A 198 -15.20 -30.71 -3.13
C THR A 198 -14.52 -29.75 -4.09
N ARG A 199 -13.89 -30.27 -5.16
CA ARG A 199 -13.38 -29.41 -6.24
C ARG A 199 -14.50 -29.05 -7.20
N SER A 200 -14.88 -27.79 -7.22
CA SER A 200 -15.93 -27.28 -8.11
C SER A 200 -15.35 -26.91 -9.48
N LYS A 201 -16.05 -27.30 -10.55
CA LYS A 201 -15.80 -26.81 -11.91
C LYS A 201 -16.57 -25.51 -12.22
N GLU A 202 -17.46 -25.12 -11.32
CA GLU A 202 -18.27 -23.90 -11.42
C GLU A 202 -17.60 -22.70 -10.75
N TRP A 203 -16.51 -22.95 -10.00
CA TRP A 203 -15.69 -21.92 -9.36
C TRP A 203 -14.26 -22.04 -9.90
N LEU A 204 -13.90 -21.12 -10.79
CA LEU A 204 -12.65 -21.08 -11.51
C LEU A 204 -11.74 -20.01 -10.94
N LYS A 205 -10.47 -20.35 -10.69
CA LYS A 205 -9.43 -19.38 -10.32
C LYS A 205 -8.54 -19.07 -11.52
N ILE A 206 -8.34 -17.80 -11.77
CA ILE A 206 -7.44 -17.26 -12.78
C ILE A 206 -6.34 -16.51 -12.03
N LYS A 207 -5.08 -16.73 -12.41
CA LYS A 207 -3.93 -16.14 -11.74
C LYS A 207 -3.39 -14.98 -12.56
N ASN A 208 -2.95 -13.93 -11.87
CA ASN A 208 -2.27 -12.81 -12.49
C ASN A 208 -0.75 -13.09 -12.52
N TRP A 209 -0.31 -13.90 -13.48
CA TRP A 209 1.09 -14.30 -13.56
C TRP A 209 2.03 -13.09 -13.83
N ARG A 210 3.20 -13.15 -13.20
CA ARG A 210 4.39 -12.33 -13.48
C ARG A 210 5.42 -13.21 -14.14
N TYR A 211 6.15 -12.67 -15.11
CA TYR A 211 7.10 -13.42 -15.91
C TYR A 211 8.50 -12.87 -15.66
N VAL A 212 9.31 -13.62 -14.92
CA VAL A 212 10.67 -13.24 -14.53
C VAL A 212 11.67 -14.03 -15.34
N SER A 213 12.66 -13.35 -15.92
CA SER A 213 13.79 -14.01 -16.58
C SER A 213 14.84 -14.42 -15.54
N VAL A 214 15.21 -15.69 -15.55
CA VAL A 214 16.27 -16.25 -14.69
C VAL A 214 17.27 -17.04 -15.51
N ILE A 215 18.50 -17.11 -15.02
CA ILE A 215 19.56 -17.95 -15.57
C ILE A 215 19.41 -19.35 -14.96
N VAL A 216 19.23 -20.38 -15.77
CA VAL A 216 19.14 -21.76 -15.28
C VAL A 216 20.54 -22.29 -15.03
N THR A 217 20.91 -22.48 -13.76
CA THR A 217 22.30 -22.77 -13.37
C THR A 217 22.51 -24.18 -12.86
N HIS A 218 21.50 -24.80 -12.26
CA HIS A 218 21.61 -26.15 -11.69
C HIS A 218 20.42 -27.04 -12.03
N PHE A 219 20.68 -28.34 -12.04
CA PHE A 219 19.69 -29.41 -12.16
C PHE A 219 19.99 -30.52 -11.16
N ASP A 220 18.99 -30.95 -10.40
CA ASP A 220 19.07 -32.12 -9.51
C ASP A 220 18.31 -33.29 -10.13
N LYS A 221 19.06 -34.33 -10.49
CA LYS A 221 18.54 -35.53 -11.15
C LYS A 221 17.64 -36.37 -10.23
N GLU A 222 17.84 -36.32 -8.92
CA GLU A 222 17.11 -37.16 -7.98
C GLU A 222 15.66 -36.68 -7.81
N ASN A 223 15.47 -35.36 -7.66
CA ASN A 223 14.16 -34.76 -7.42
C ASN A 223 13.56 -34.06 -8.65
N GLY A 224 14.34 -33.89 -9.73
CA GLY A 224 13.94 -33.29 -11.00
C GLY A 224 13.85 -31.77 -11.00
N TYR A 225 14.37 -31.08 -9.98
CA TYR A 225 14.30 -29.62 -9.89
C TYR A 225 15.45 -28.93 -10.63
N PHE A 226 15.10 -27.81 -11.26
CA PHE A 226 16.04 -26.82 -11.77
C PHE A 226 16.13 -25.63 -10.82
N GLN A 227 17.27 -24.95 -10.85
CA GLN A 227 17.48 -23.70 -10.12
C GLN A 227 17.68 -22.53 -11.08
N GLY A 228 17.00 -21.43 -10.78
CA GLY A 228 17.12 -20.16 -11.48
C GLY A 228 17.82 -19.12 -10.61
N CYS A 229 18.87 -18.51 -11.17
CA CYS A 229 19.63 -17.44 -10.54
C CYS A 229 19.50 -16.12 -11.31
N ILE A 230 19.86 -15.04 -10.64
CA ILE A 230 20.01 -13.69 -11.19
C ILE A 230 21.33 -13.07 -10.66
N TYR A 231 21.80 -12.01 -11.30
CA TYR A 231 22.90 -11.21 -10.79
C TYR A 231 22.42 -10.18 -9.76
N GLN A 232 23.00 -10.22 -8.58
CA GLN A 232 22.89 -9.21 -7.53
C GLN A 232 24.30 -8.89 -7.05
N ASP A 233 24.71 -7.62 -7.12
CA ASP A 233 26.07 -7.17 -6.74
C ASP A 233 27.19 -8.00 -7.39
N HIS A 234 27.03 -8.31 -8.68
CA HIS A 234 27.92 -9.16 -9.50
C HIS A 234 28.01 -10.64 -9.08
N GLN A 235 27.23 -11.07 -8.10
CA GLN A 235 27.12 -12.47 -7.67
C GLN A 235 25.85 -13.11 -8.21
N LEU A 236 25.91 -14.41 -8.52
CA LEU A 236 24.72 -15.18 -8.87
C LEU A 236 23.97 -15.58 -7.61
N THR A 237 22.76 -15.06 -7.46
CA THR A 237 21.86 -15.35 -6.34
C THR A 237 20.72 -16.24 -6.82
N GLU A 238 20.52 -17.37 -6.15
CA GLU A 238 19.36 -18.23 -6.39
C GLU A 238 18.08 -17.50 -5.97
N VAL A 239 17.11 -17.45 -6.87
CA VAL A 239 15.79 -16.83 -6.59
C VAL A 239 14.64 -17.77 -6.87
N VAL A 240 14.89 -18.96 -7.43
CA VAL A 240 13.81 -19.91 -7.72
C VAL A 240 14.29 -21.35 -7.86
N GLN A 241 13.48 -22.28 -7.36
CA GLN A 241 13.54 -23.69 -7.73
C GLN A 241 12.24 -24.08 -8.44
N PHE A 242 12.35 -24.79 -9.56
CA PHE A 242 11.18 -25.11 -10.38
C PHE A 242 11.34 -26.45 -11.10
N LYS A 243 10.21 -27.15 -11.26
CA LYS A 243 10.09 -28.39 -12.05
C LYS A 243 8.77 -28.51 -12.81
N HIS A 244 7.88 -27.55 -12.63
CA HIS A 244 6.55 -27.56 -13.22
C HIS A 244 6.49 -26.57 -14.37
N GLY A 245 5.65 -26.83 -15.37
CA GLY A 245 5.45 -25.95 -16.53
C GLY A 245 6.06 -26.47 -17.83
N PHE A 246 7.03 -27.38 -17.74
CA PHE A 246 7.61 -28.05 -18.89
C PHE A 246 6.63 -28.99 -19.60
N SER A 247 6.77 -29.10 -20.92
CA SER A 247 6.42 -30.32 -21.64
C SER A 247 7.42 -31.44 -21.30
N LYS A 248 7.02 -32.70 -21.47
CA LYS A 248 7.90 -33.85 -21.22
C LYS A 248 9.20 -33.79 -22.05
N GLU A 249 9.12 -33.26 -23.26
CA GLU A 249 10.27 -33.15 -24.16
C GLU A 249 11.26 -32.08 -23.71
N GLU A 250 10.76 -30.90 -23.30
CA GLU A 250 11.62 -29.82 -22.77
C GLU A 250 12.34 -30.24 -21.50
N GLU A 251 11.63 -30.90 -20.56
CA GLU A 251 12.21 -31.38 -19.31
C GLU A 251 13.35 -32.39 -19.57
N GLN A 252 13.11 -33.37 -20.45
CA GLN A 252 14.11 -34.38 -20.81
C GLN A 252 15.30 -33.79 -21.55
N THR A 253 15.06 -32.84 -22.46
CA THR A 253 16.10 -32.19 -23.25
C THR A 253 17.01 -31.36 -22.36
N LEU A 254 16.43 -30.51 -21.50
CA LEU A 254 17.19 -29.70 -20.56
C LEU A 254 17.95 -30.58 -19.55
N GLY A 255 17.28 -31.59 -18.96
CA GLY A 255 17.93 -32.52 -18.04
C GLY A 255 19.08 -33.30 -18.67
N ARG A 256 18.98 -33.67 -19.96
CA ARG A 256 20.08 -34.30 -20.71
C ARG A 256 21.22 -33.32 -21.00
N LEU A 257 20.91 -32.06 -21.33
CA LEU A 257 21.92 -31.03 -21.54
C LEU A 257 22.77 -30.85 -20.27
N PHE A 258 22.15 -30.74 -19.10
CA PHE A 258 22.86 -30.67 -17.81
C PHE A 258 23.73 -31.89 -17.55
N GLN A 259 23.21 -33.10 -17.81
CA GLN A 259 23.97 -34.35 -17.61
C GLN A 259 25.14 -34.52 -18.59
N THR A 260 25.07 -33.93 -19.78
CA THR A 260 26.09 -34.11 -20.85
C THR A 260 27.10 -32.97 -20.94
N LYS A 261 26.69 -31.74 -20.61
CA LYS A 261 27.51 -30.52 -20.73
C LYS A 261 27.83 -29.88 -19.38
N GLY A 262 27.10 -30.23 -18.32
CA GLY A 262 27.32 -29.70 -16.98
C GLY A 262 28.44 -30.40 -16.22
N LYS A 263 28.99 -29.70 -15.23
CA LYS A 263 29.90 -30.26 -14.23
C LYS A 263 29.07 -30.86 -13.10
N GLN A 264 29.44 -32.06 -12.66
CA GLN A 264 28.78 -32.69 -11.52
C GLN A 264 29.22 -32.02 -10.22
N ALA A 265 28.26 -31.45 -9.49
CA ALA A 265 28.45 -30.68 -8.26
C ALA A 265 27.76 -31.39 -7.07
N GLY A 266 28.19 -32.63 -6.80
CA GLY A 266 27.62 -33.51 -5.77
C GLY A 266 27.12 -34.85 -6.33
N ALA A 267 26.35 -35.60 -5.54
CA ALA A 267 25.90 -36.94 -5.91
C ALA A 267 24.93 -36.94 -7.11
N SER A 268 23.96 -36.02 -7.12
CA SER A 268 22.87 -35.96 -8.12
C SER A 268 22.75 -34.61 -8.85
N ARG A 269 23.54 -33.61 -8.47
CA ARG A 269 23.42 -32.22 -8.94
C ARG A 269 24.42 -31.91 -10.04
N TYR A 270 23.94 -31.24 -11.07
CA TYR A 270 24.70 -30.76 -12.22
C TYR A 270 24.64 -29.25 -12.28
N GLU A 271 25.74 -28.63 -12.67
CA GLU A 271 25.89 -27.18 -12.83
C GLU A 271 26.38 -26.86 -14.24
N ILE A 272 25.82 -25.82 -14.85
CA ILE A 272 26.30 -25.27 -16.12
C ILE A 272 26.69 -23.80 -15.94
N PRO A 273 27.63 -23.28 -16.76
CA PRO A 273 27.90 -21.84 -16.78
C PRO A 273 26.63 -21.06 -17.13
N PRO A 274 26.52 -19.78 -16.70
CA PRO A 274 25.36 -18.95 -16.94
C PRO A 274 25.18 -18.71 -18.46
N SER A 275 24.35 -19.55 -19.09
CA SER A 275 24.25 -19.64 -20.55
C SER A 275 22.81 -19.83 -21.05
N ILE A 276 21.89 -20.25 -20.17
CA ILE A 276 20.49 -20.51 -20.52
C ILE A 276 19.62 -19.58 -19.71
N VAL A 277 18.84 -18.75 -20.39
CA VAL A 277 17.83 -17.91 -19.76
C VAL A 277 16.45 -18.52 -19.98
N ALA A 278 15.65 -18.58 -18.91
CA ALA A 278 14.26 -19.03 -18.95
C ALA A 278 13.34 -17.98 -18.36
N SER A 279 12.13 -17.88 -18.91
CA SER A 279 11.02 -17.13 -18.32
C SER A 279 10.27 -18.02 -17.33
N ILE A 280 10.13 -17.54 -16.10
CA ILE A 280 9.41 -18.19 -15.02
C ILE A 280 8.14 -17.41 -14.71
N ALA A 281 7.00 -18.06 -14.90
CA ALA A 281 5.73 -17.57 -14.41
C ALA A 281 5.69 -17.73 -12.89
N CYS A 282 5.41 -16.65 -12.17
CA CYS A 282 5.31 -16.60 -10.72
C CYS A 282 4.21 -15.63 -10.30
N ILE A 283 3.90 -15.59 -9.01
CA ILE A 283 2.87 -14.70 -8.46
C ILE A 283 3.51 -13.48 -7.81
N SER A 284 4.53 -13.71 -6.99
CA SER A 284 5.29 -12.67 -6.31
C SER A 284 6.67 -13.19 -5.90
N PHE A 285 7.46 -12.36 -5.22
CA PHE A 285 8.72 -12.71 -4.60
C PHE A 285 8.60 -12.50 -3.09
N ASP A 286 9.00 -13.49 -2.27
CA ASP A 286 8.83 -13.43 -0.81
C ASP A 286 10.03 -12.81 -0.07
N GLY A 287 11.00 -12.28 -0.82
CA GLY A 287 12.29 -11.78 -0.29
C GLY A 287 13.43 -12.77 -0.45
N SER A 288 13.11 -14.05 -0.69
CA SER A 288 14.10 -15.12 -0.90
C SER A 288 13.88 -15.90 -2.18
N ALA A 289 12.62 -16.24 -2.49
CA ALA A 289 12.27 -17.05 -3.64
C ALA A 289 11.00 -16.56 -4.36
N LEU A 290 10.92 -16.83 -5.66
CA LEU A 290 9.71 -16.64 -6.45
C LEU A 290 8.62 -17.61 -5.96
N ARG A 291 7.42 -17.09 -5.74
CA ARG A 291 6.26 -17.87 -5.27
C ARG A 291 5.48 -18.50 -6.42
N GLU A 292 5.08 -19.74 -6.18
CA GLU A 292 4.37 -20.61 -7.12
C GLU A 292 5.03 -20.68 -8.53
N PRO A 293 6.35 -20.90 -8.61
CA PRO A 293 7.09 -20.78 -9.86
C PRO A 293 6.72 -21.90 -10.84
N ARG A 294 6.62 -21.54 -12.11
CA ARG A 294 6.39 -22.46 -13.23
C ARG A 294 7.24 -22.00 -14.41
N PHE A 295 7.93 -22.95 -15.04
CA PHE A 295 8.54 -22.71 -16.33
C PHE A 295 7.48 -22.21 -17.32
N SER A 296 7.81 -21.15 -18.06
CA SER A 296 6.96 -20.59 -19.11
C SER A 296 7.58 -20.81 -20.49
N SER A 297 8.84 -20.43 -20.69
CA SER A 297 9.53 -20.56 -21.97
C SER A 297 11.04 -20.38 -21.82
N PHE A 298 11.81 -20.83 -22.81
CA PHE A 298 13.21 -20.43 -22.95
C PHE A 298 13.32 -19.04 -23.61
N LEU A 299 14.30 -18.27 -23.19
CA LEU A 299 14.62 -16.94 -23.74
C LEU A 299 15.99 -17.00 -24.41
N LEU A 300 16.07 -17.71 -25.54
CA LEU A 300 17.34 -18.09 -26.18
C LEU A 300 18.18 -16.90 -26.66
N ASP A 301 17.55 -15.77 -26.98
CA ASP A 301 18.21 -14.55 -27.45
C ASP A 301 18.54 -13.56 -26.30
N THR A 302 18.25 -13.93 -25.05
CA THR A 302 18.50 -13.06 -23.90
C THR A 302 19.89 -13.29 -23.33
N ASP A 303 20.68 -12.22 -23.27
CA ASP A 303 21.97 -12.22 -22.57
C ASP A 303 21.77 -12.49 -21.06
N PRO A 304 22.40 -13.54 -20.49
CA PRO A 304 22.38 -13.82 -19.05
C PRO A 304 22.76 -12.62 -18.18
N ALA A 305 23.66 -11.74 -18.63
CA ALA A 305 24.07 -10.55 -17.88
C ALA A 305 22.91 -9.57 -17.61
N ARG A 306 21.82 -9.64 -18.39
CA ARG A 306 20.62 -8.82 -18.19
C ARG A 306 19.69 -9.36 -17.10
N CYS A 307 19.88 -10.59 -16.64
CA CYS A 307 19.08 -11.17 -15.56
C CYS A 307 19.56 -10.64 -14.20
N THR A 308 19.31 -9.37 -13.91
CA THR A 308 19.71 -8.71 -12.66
C THR A 308 18.55 -8.64 -11.66
N PHE A 309 18.85 -8.42 -10.37
CA PHE A 309 17.83 -8.19 -9.35
C PHE A 309 16.90 -7.02 -9.72
N GLN A 310 17.46 -5.93 -10.22
CA GLN A 310 16.68 -4.77 -10.65
C GLN A 310 15.74 -5.10 -11.82
N GLN A 311 16.21 -5.90 -12.79
CA GLN A 311 15.37 -6.34 -13.90
C GLN A 311 14.25 -7.29 -13.43
N MET A 312 14.55 -8.19 -12.50
CA MET A 312 13.55 -9.06 -11.87
C MET A 312 12.47 -8.22 -11.17
N LEU A 313 12.85 -7.18 -10.41
CA LEU A 313 11.88 -6.29 -9.77
C LEU A 313 10.97 -5.61 -10.80
N LYS A 314 11.51 -5.09 -11.91
CA LYS A 314 10.71 -4.51 -13.01
C LYS A 314 9.71 -5.52 -13.60
N GLN A 315 10.12 -6.78 -13.73
CA GLN A 315 9.26 -7.87 -14.22
C GLN A 315 8.18 -8.32 -13.21
N LEU A 316 8.47 -8.22 -11.91
CA LEU A 316 7.51 -8.51 -10.83
C LEU A 316 6.45 -7.41 -10.68
N TYR A 317 6.80 -6.17 -11.01
CA TYR A 317 5.94 -4.99 -10.90
C TYR A 317 5.70 -4.36 -12.28
N PRO A 318 5.05 -5.07 -13.22
CA PRO A 318 4.82 -4.55 -14.56
C PRO A 318 3.90 -3.33 -14.52
N LEU A 319 4.13 -2.42 -15.47
CA LEU A 319 3.24 -1.28 -15.69
C LEU A 319 1.93 -1.75 -16.33
N PRO A 320 0.81 -1.03 -16.11
CA PRO A 320 -0.40 -1.23 -16.89
C PRO A 320 -0.12 -1.11 -18.39
N ALA A 321 -0.70 -1.98 -19.22
CA ALA A 321 -0.42 -2.07 -20.66
C ALA A 321 -0.70 -0.77 -21.45
N VAL A 322 -1.53 0.10 -20.89
CA VAL A 322 -1.89 1.43 -21.42
C VAL A 322 -0.81 2.50 -21.18
N ILE A 323 0.24 2.20 -20.42
CA ILE A 323 1.36 3.10 -20.16
C ILE A 323 2.52 2.73 -21.07
N ASP A 324 2.77 3.56 -22.09
CA ASP A 324 3.95 3.45 -22.94
C ASP A 324 5.11 4.30 -22.38
N ILE A 325 6.25 3.67 -22.11
CA ILE A 325 7.41 4.35 -21.50
C ILE A 325 8.33 4.86 -22.60
N THR A 326 8.57 6.17 -22.62
CA THR A 326 9.59 6.78 -23.47
C THR A 326 10.91 6.93 -22.70
N HIS A 327 12.05 6.61 -23.32
CA HIS A 327 13.40 6.79 -22.73
C HIS A 327 13.56 6.16 -21.33
N PRO A 328 13.27 4.86 -21.12
CA PRO A 328 13.34 4.20 -19.82
C PRO A 328 14.72 4.27 -19.15
N GLU A 329 15.79 4.35 -19.95
CA GLU A 329 17.19 4.45 -19.53
C GLU A 329 17.61 5.86 -19.08
N LYS A 330 16.76 6.87 -19.27
CA LYS A 330 17.07 8.26 -18.92
C LYS A 330 17.45 8.38 -17.44
N PRO A 331 18.64 8.91 -17.10
CA PRO A 331 19.03 9.15 -15.71
C PRO A 331 18.06 10.12 -15.02
N ILE A 332 17.56 9.75 -13.84
CA ILE A 332 16.66 10.58 -13.02
C ILE A 332 17.31 10.96 -11.70
N VAL A 333 18.03 10.05 -11.05
CA VAL A 333 18.83 10.35 -9.85
C VAL A 333 20.24 9.81 -10.07
N PRO A 334 21.12 10.57 -10.76
CA PRO A 334 22.45 10.09 -11.13
C PRO A 334 23.30 9.65 -9.94
N ALA A 335 23.19 10.33 -8.79
CA ALA A 335 23.91 10.00 -7.56
C ALA A 335 23.60 8.59 -7.02
N LEU A 336 22.45 8.02 -7.39
CA LEU A 336 22.01 6.67 -7.00
C LEU A 336 21.93 5.72 -8.20
N HIS A 337 22.41 6.13 -9.38
CA HIS A 337 22.29 5.39 -10.64
C HIS A 337 20.85 5.00 -11.01
N LEU A 338 19.84 5.77 -10.58
CA LEU A 338 18.44 5.50 -10.88
C LEU A 338 18.04 6.15 -12.20
N ASN A 339 17.49 5.35 -13.11
CA ASN A 339 16.89 5.81 -14.35
C ASN A 339 15.36 5.93 -14.24
N LYS A 340 14.72 6.34 -15.33
CA LYS A 340 13.27 6.52 -15.42
C LYS A 340 12.49 5.23 -15.15
N ALA A 341 12.96 4.08 -15.62
CA ALA A 341 12.33 2.80 -15.32
C ALA A 341 12.43 2.44 -13.83
N ASP A 342 13.52 2.80 -13.15
CA ASP A 342 13.67 2.62 -11.70
C ASP A 342 12.74 3.57 -10.92
N TYR A 343 12.58 4.80 -11.39
CA TYR A 343 11.63 5.75 -10.82
C TYR A 343 10.17 5.26 -10.94
N LEU A 344 9.78 4.75 -12.13
CA LEU A 344 8.45 4.18 -12.33
C LEU A 344 8.23 2.91 -11.49
N LEU A 345 9.26 2.09 -11.31
CA LEU A 345 9.22 0.95 -10.39
C LEU A 345 8.97 1.42 -8.95
N TYR A 346 9.64 2.48 -8.49
CA TYR A 346 9.37 3.06 -7.17
C TYR A 346 7.90 3.48 -7.03
N LEU A 347 7.37 4.27 -7.97
CA LEU A 347 5.95 4.67 -7.93
C LEU A 347 5.01 3.47 -7.94
N ARG A 348 5.35 2.43 -8.72
CA ARG A 348 4.57 1.19 -8.78
C ARG A 348 4.50 0.50 -7.42
N GLN A 349 5.62 0.37 -6.74
CA GLN A 349 5.73 -0.26 -5.42
C GLN A 349 5.16 0.61 -4.30
N ALA A 350 5.33 1.93 -4.38
CA ALA A 350 4.83 2.90 -3.41
C ALA A 350 3.33 3.18 -3.57
N SER A 351 2.72 2.82 -4.71
CA SER A 351 1.33 3.17 -5.02
C SER A 351 0.30 2.82 -3.93
N PRO A 352 0.34 1.66 -3.23
CA PRO A 352 -0.60 1.35 -2.16
C PRO A 352 -0.53 2.33 -0.98
N TYR A 353 0.61 2.98 -0.78
CA TYR A 353 0.89 3.88 0.33
C TYR A 353 0.75 5.36 -0.07
N LEU A 354 1.16 5.70 -1.29
CA LEU A 354 1.12 7.08 -1.83
C LEU A 354 -0.29 7.48 -2.27
N LEU A 355 -0.98 6.64 -3.06
CA LEU A 355 -2.32 6.94 -3.60
C LEU A 355 -3.35 7.34 -2.56
N PRO A 356 -3.43 6.68 -1.39
CA PRO A 356 -4.11 7.21 -0.22
C PRO A 356 -4.14 8.75 -0.15
N PHE A 357 -3.00 9.41 -0.15
CA PHE A 357 -2.91 10.85 0.08
C PHE A 357 -3.26 11.69 -1.15
N LEU A 358 -3.19 11.11 -2.35
CA LEU A 358 -3.49 11.79 -3.61
C LEU A 358 -4.97 11.73 -4.01
N ARG A 359 -5.68 10.68 -3.57
CA ARG A 359 -7.08 10.42 -3.93
C ARG A 359 -7.97 11.61 -3.61
N GLU A 360 -8.84 11.94 -4.56
CA GLU A 360 -9.82 13.04 -4.48
C GLU A 360 -9.19 14.41 -4.17
N ARG A 361 -7.92 14.64 -4.52
CA ARG A 361 -7.25 15.94 -4.34
C ARG A 361 -6.79 16.55 -5.66
N ARG A 362 -6.87 17.88 -5.73
CA ARG A 362 -6.39 18.70 -6.84
C ARG A 362 -4.88 18.87 -6.73
N LEU A 363 -4.11 18.16 -7.55
CA LEU A 363 -2.66 18.10 -7.37
C LEU A 363 -1.95 19.34 -7.94
N THR A 364 -0.92 19.80 -7.23
CA THR A 364 0.14 20.62 -7.83
C THR A 364 1.36 19.72 -8.02
N LEU A 365 1.85 19.62 -9.24
CA LEU A 365 2.97 18.76 -9.58
C LEU A 365 4.23 19.59 -9.81
N ILE A 366 5.38 19.07 -9.39
CA ILE A 366 6.67 19.60 -9.83
C ILE A 366 7.36 18.56 -10.70
N ARG A 367 7.66 18.97 -11.93
CA ARG A 367 8.27 18.13 -12.95
C ARG A 367 9.75 18.46 -13.09
N PHE A 368 10.54 17.41 -13.29
CA PHE A 368 11.99 17.46 -13.46
C PHE A 368 12.35 16.83 -14.80
N PRO A 369 12.16 17.54 -15.93
CA PRO A 369 12.34 16.97 -17.26
C PRO A 369 13.74 16.45 -17.51
N HIS A 370 14.75 16.98 -16.83
CA HIS A 370 16.16 16.59 -16.98
C HIS A 370 16.68 15.73 -15.83
N GLY A 371 15.81 15.35 -14.88
CA GLY A 371 16.19 14.59 -13.69
C GLY A 371 16.30 15.47 -12.44
N ALA A 372 16.47 14.81 -11.30
CA ALA A 372 16.56 15.45 -9.99
C ALA A 372 17.86 16.26 -9.86
N GLY A 373 17.79 17.40 -9.17
CA GLY A 373 18.89 18.36 -9.03
C GLY A 373 19.02 19.34 -10.20
N ASP A 374 18.25 19.16 -11.27
CA ASP A 374 18.24 20.01 -12.47
C ASP A 374 17.02 20.96 -12.50
N GLU A 375 16.82 21.66 -13.62
CA GLU A 375 15.68 22.56 -13.84
C GLU A 375 14.32 21.86 -13.65
N PHE A 376 13.41 22.59 -13.03
CA PHE A 376 12.06 22.12 -12.71
C PHE A 376 11.00 23.15 -13.05
N PHE A 377 9.76 22.69 -13.19
CA PHE A 377 8.61 23.59 -13.34
C PHE A 377 7.38 23.07 -12.61
N TYR A 378 6.51 24.01 -12.21
CA TYR A 378 5.23 23.73 -11.57
C TYR A 378 4.16 23.49 -12.63
N GLN A 379 3.39 22.42 -12.46
CA GLN A 379 2.24 22.09 -13.28
C GLN A 379 1.00 21.98 -12.39
N LYS A 380 0.08 22.93 -12.55
CA LYS A 380 -1.25 22.90 -11.90
C LYS A 380 -2.34 22.41 -12.85
N SER A 381 -2.33 22.92 -14.08
CA SER A 381 -3.28 22.50 -15.10
C SER A 381 -2.88 21.17 -15.73
N THR A 382 -3.87 20.32 -15.95
CA THR A 382 -3.78 19.09 -16.73
C THR A 382 -3.51 19.48 -18.19
N PRO A 383 -2.51 18.88 -18.86
CA PRO A 383 -2.24 19.13 -20.27
C PRO A 383 -3.36 18.58 -21.18
N ASP A 384 -3.57 19.20 -22.33
CA ASP A 384 -4.61 18.80 -23.32
C ASP A 384 -4.38 17.39 -23.89
N TYR A 385 -3.16 16.88 -23.84
CA TYR A 385 -2.82 15.52 -24.29
C TYR A 385 -3.07 14.45 -23.22
N ALA A 386 -3.66 14.80 -22.07
CA ALA A 386 -3.97 13.83 -21.03
C ALA A 386 -4.89 12.72 -21.56
N PRO A 387 -4.58 11.44 -21.31
CA PRO A 387 -5.46 10.34 -21.70
C PRO A 387 -6.83 10.40 -21.01
N ASP A 388 -7.87 9.86 -21.65
CA ASP A 388 -9.27 9.87 -21.16
C ASP A 388 -9.48 9.27 -19.75
N TYR A 389 -8.56 8.42 -19.30
CA TYR A 389 -8.62 7.82 -17.97
C TYR A 389 -8.12 8.76 -16.85
N VAL A 390 -7.42 9.85 -17.20
CA VAL A 390 -6.93 10.83 -16.24
C VAL A 390 -8.09 11.72 -15.84
N LEU A 391 -8.48 11.65 -14.57
CA LEU A 391 -9.53 12.50 -14.05
C LEU A 391 -9.04 13.95 -13.89
N THR A 392 -9.86 14.89 -14.34
CA THR A 392 -9.62 16.32 -14.22
C THR A 392 -10.75 16.99 -13.44
N ASP A 393 -10.41 17.95 -12.60
CA ASP A 393 -11.34 18.72 -11.78
C ASP A 393 -11.12 20.22 -11.98
N GLN A 394 -12.19 20.96 -12.29
CA GLN A 394 -12.12 22.39 -12.57
C GLN A 394 -12.26 23.20 -11.28
N ALA A 395 -11.29 24.08 -11.00
CA ALA A 395 -11.36 25.04 -9.90
C ALA A 395 -10.53 26.29 -10.24
N ASP A 396 -11.07 27.47 -9.95
CA ASP A 396 -10.41 28.78 -10.19
C ASP A 396 -9.80 28.91 -11.60
N ASP A 397 -10.57 28.52 -12.63
CA ASP A 397 -10.17 28.48 -14.05
C ASP A 397 -8.96 27.56 -14.36
N ILE A 398 -8.62 26.64 -13.45
CA ILE A 398 -7.56 25.65 -13.62
C ILE A 398 -8.15 24.23 -13.65
N ALA A 399 -7.72 23.46 -14.64
CA ALA A 399 -8.11 22.08 -14.84
C ALA A 399 -7.16 21.13 -14.08
N TYR A 400 -7.34 20.95 -12.77
CA TYR A 400 -6.42 20.17 -11.95
C TYR A 400 -6.46 18.66 -12.25
N THR A 401 -5.30 18.00 -12.24
CA THR A 401 -5.25 16.53 -12.28
C THR A 401 -5.64 15.96 -10.92
N VAL A 402 -6.51 14.95 -10.93
CA VAL A 402 -6.87 14.13 -9.76
C VAL A 402 -6.31 12.72 -9.95
N CYS A 403 -5.44 12.30 -9.05
CA CYS A 403 -4.75 11.01 -9.13
C CYS A 403 -5.37 10.01 -8.16
N ASN A 404 -6.28 9.17 -8.67
CA ASN A 404 -7.04 8.21 -7.85
C ASN A 404 -6.52 6.77 -7.94
N ASP A 405 -5.70 6.47 -8.95
CA ASP A 405 -5.36 5.11 -9.34
C ASP A 405 -3.89 4.98 -9.80
N PRO A 406 -3.34 3.75 -9.80
CA PRO A 406 -1.95 3.52 -10.21
C PRO A 406 -1.66 3.91 -11.66
N GLN A 407 -2.63 3.81 -12.56
CA GLN A 407 -2.44 4.12 -13.97
C GLN A 407 -2.20 5.63 -14.17
N THR A 408 -3.01 6.48 -13.53
CA THR A 408 -2.81 7.94 -13.50
C THR A 408 -1.48 8.31 -12.84
N LEU A 409 -1.14 7.68 -11.71
CA LEU A 409 0.14 7.93 -11.01
C LEU A 409 1.36 7.64 -11.90
N LEU A 410 1.34 6.50 -12.61
CA LEU A 410 2.44 6.10 -13.48
C LEU A 410 2.51 6.95 -14.75
N TRP A 411 1.38 7.42 -15.27
CA TRP A 411 1.34 8.39 -16.37
C TRP A 411 1.98 9.74 -15.97
N LEU A 412 1.70 10.22 -14.76
CA LEU A 412 2.36 11.41 -14.20
C LEU A 412 3.86 11.18 -14.00
N GLY A 413 4.24 10.02 -13.46
CA GLY A 413 5.65 9.61 -13.32
C GLY A 413 6.39 9.54 -14.66
N ASN A 414 5.73 9.04 -15.71
CA ASN A 414 6.31 8.93 -17.06
C ASN A 414 6.63 10.31 -17.66
N GLN A 415 5.94 11.34 -17.19
CA GLN A 415 6.18 12.74 -17.53
C GLN A 415 7.21 13.42 -16.61
N LEU A 416 7.85 12.65 -15.72
CA LEU A 416 8.82 13.10 -14.73
C LEU A 416 8.25 14.09 -13.72
N ALA A 417 6.96 13.99 -13.40
CA ALA A 417 6.44 14.56 -12.15
C ALA A 417 7.07 13.79 -10.99
N MET A 418 7.92 14.44 -10.20
CA MET A 418 8.59 13.82 -9.04
C MET A 418 7.98 14.27 -7.72
N GLU A 419 7.49 15.51 -7.64
CA GLU A 419 6.85 16.02 -6.43
C GLU A 419 5.35 16.13 -6.62
N PHE A 420 4.61 15.42 -5.78
CA PHE A 420 3.16 15.43 -5.71
C PHE A 420 2.74 16.27 -4.50
N HIS A 421 2.34 17.52 -4.74
CA HIS A 421 1.86 18.41 -3.70
C HIS A 421 0.34 18.39 -3.62
N ILE A 422 -0.18 18.25 -2.41
CA ILE A 422 -1.61 18.10 -2.11
C ILE A 422 -2.12 19.30 -1.29
N PRO A 423 -3.35 19.78 -1.55
CA PRO A 423 -4.04 20.71 -0.65
C PRO A 423 -4.44 20.00 0.65
N PHE A 424 -4.92 20.74 1.66
CA PHE A 424 -5.38 20.13 2.93
C PHE A 424 -6.84 19.69 2.90
N GLU A 425 -7.59 20.04 1.85
CA GLU A 425 -8.94 19.57 1.56
C GLU A 425 -8.98 18.48 0.47
N THR A 426 -10.15 17.86 0.31
CA THR A 426 -10.51 17.03 -0.85
C THR A 426 -11.41 17.82 -1.78
N ARG A 427 -11.49 17.47 -3.06
CA ARG A 427 -12.13 18.29 -4.09
C ARG A 427 -13.62 18.55 -3.86
N ASP A 428 -14.29 17.68 -3.11
CA ASP A 428 -15.71 17.76 -2.75
C ASP A 428 -15.99 18.60 -1.49
N THR A 429 -14.98 19.25 -0.92
CA THR A 429 -15.13 20.15 0.23
C THR A 429 -14.18 21.35 0.16
N ASN A 430 -14.55 22.43 0.84
CA ASN A 430 -13.70 23.61 1.06
C ASN A 430 -13.11 23.65 2.49
N ARG A 431 -13.27 22.56 3.25
CA ARG A 431 -12.79 22.42 4.63
C ARG A 431 -11.58 21.49 4.68
N PRO A 432 -10.56 21.79 5.51
CA PRO A 432 -9.41 20.91 5.67
C PRO A 432 -9.83 19.57 6.27
N VAL A 433 -9.18 18.49 5.82
CA VAL A 433 -9.29 17.15 6.41
C VAL A 433 -8.09 16.82 7.31
N GLU A 434 -7.13 17.74 7.43
CA GLU A 434 -5.96 17.62 8.28
C GLU A 434 -5.32 18.98 8.56
N ILE A 435 -4.68 19.14 9.71
CA ILE A 435 -3.76 20.25 10.01
C ILE A 435 -2.34 19.74 9.80
N VAL A 436 -1.47 20.58 9.22
CA VAL A 436 -0.06 20.24 9.04
C VAL A 436 0.82 21.38 9.56
N PHE A 437 1.70 21.06 10.50
CA PHE A 437 2.82 21.94 10.86
C PHE A 437 4.03 21.59 10.01
N ASP A 438 4.47 22.54 9.16
CA ASP A 438 5.69 22.41 8.37
C ASP A 438 6.88 23.01 9.12
N LEU A 439 7.78 22.15 9.60
CA LEU A 439 8.93 22.51 10.42
C LEU A 439 10.17 22.57 9.53
N ASP A 440 10.39 23.73 8.91
CA ASP A 440 11.48 23.96 7.94
C ASP A 440 12.69 24.67 8.57
N PRO A 441 13.74 23.94 9.00
CA PRO A 441 14.90 24.55 9.65
C PRO A 441 15.71 25.43 8.68
N PRO A 442 16.56 26.35 9.16
CA PRO A 442 17.37 27.21 8.29
C PRO A 442 18.18 26.42 7.25
N SER A 443 18.85 25.35 7.67
CA SER A 443 19.50 24.38 6.80
C SER A 443 19.35 22.96 7.37
N VAL A 444 19.83 21.96 6.62
CA VAL A 444 19.87 20.56 7.08
C VAL A 444 20.76 20.37 8.31
N ASN A 445 21.77 21.21 8.52
CA ASN A 445 22.63 21.14 9.71
C ASN A 445 21.86 21.51 10.99
N GLU A 446 20.80 22.31 10.86
CA GLU A 446 19.89 22.66 11.96
C GLU A 446 18.66 21.74 12.03
N PHE A 447 18.71 20.54 11.45
CA PHE A 447 17.60 19.57 11.51
C PHE A 447 17.15 19.24 12.95
N HIS A 448 18.07 19.28 13.91
CA HIS A 448 17.75 19.12 15.34
C HIS A 448 16.66 20.09 15.82
N LEU A 449 16.57 21.30 15.26
CA LEU A 449 15.50 22.26 15.62
C LEU A 449 14.12 21.75 15.22
N ALA A 450 14.01 21.10 14.06
CA ALA A 450 12.76 20.49 13.61
C ALA A 450 12.38 19.30 14.50
N ILE A 451 13.35 18.48 14.92
CA ILE A 451 13.13 17.38 15.88
C ILE A 451 12.60 17.93 17.21
N GLU A 452 13.25 18.98 17.74
CA GLU A 452 12.84 19.58 19.01
C GLU A 452 11.44 20.23 18.93
N ALA A 453 11.14 20.93 17.84
CA ALA A 453 9.80 21.46 17.61
C ALA A 453 8.76 20.33 17.52
N ALA A 454 9.04 19.28 16.76
CA ALA A 454 8.14 18.14 16.60
C ALA A 454 7.84 17.44 17.94
N LYS A 455 8.86 17.20 18.78
CA LYS A 455 8.69 16.62 20.11
C LYS A 455 7.84 17.49 21.02
N ARG A 456 8.09 18.80 21.04
CA ARG A 456 7.31 19.75 21.84
C ARG A 456 5.86 19.82 21.38
N ILE A 457 5.63 19.86 20.06
CA ILE A 457 4.28 19.76 19.48
C ILE A 457 3.62 18.45 19.92
N LYS A 458 4.31 17.30 19.81
CA LYS A 458 3.77 16.01 20.23
C LYS A 458 3.35 15.99 21.70
N THR A 459 4.20 16.50 22.60
CA THR A 459 3.88 16.59 24.03
C THR A 459 2.64 17.43 24.29
N LEU A 460 2.48 18.55 23.57
CA LEU A 460 1.28 19.40 23.69
C LEU A 460 0.05 18.67 23.18
N LEU A 461 0.13 18.04 22.01
CA LEU A 461 -0.98 17.29 21.42
C LEU A 461 -1.39 16.11 22.30
N ASP A 462 -0.45 15.40 22.92
CA ASP A 462 -0.73 14.34 23.88
C ASP A 462 -1.45 14.85 25.12
N GLY A 463 -1.02 15.99 25.66
CA GLY A 463 -1.71 16.66 26.77
C GLY A 463 -3.13 17.12 26.42
N LEU A 464 -3.40 17.34 25.13
CA LEU A 464 -4.71 17.69 24.58
C LEU A 464 -5.50 16.45 24.09
N PHE A 465 -4.95 15.25 24.24
CA PHE A 465 -5.51 13.99 23.71
C PHE A 465 -5.77 13.99 22.20
N LEU A 466 -4.99 14.78 21.44
CA LEU A 466 -5.07 14.86 20.00
C LEU A 466 -4.11 13.86 19.34
N THR A 467 -4.63 13.05 18.42
CA THR A 467 -3.80 12.11 17.66
C THR A 467 -3.04 12.85 16.57
N ALA A 468 -1.74 12.56 16.46
CA ALA A 468 -0.86 13.17 15.47
C ALA A 468 0.13 12.16 14.88
N PHE A 469 0.60 12.47 13.68
CA PHE A 469 1.51 11.67 12.88
C PHE A 469 2.66 12.53 12.37
N ILE A 470 3.80 11.94 12.00
CA ILE A 470 4.97 12.71 11.58
C ILE A 470 5.70 12.08 10.40
N LYS A 471 6.20 12.93 9.50
CA LYS A 471 7.05 12.53 8.40
C LYS A 471 8.23 13.48 8.20
N THR A 472 9.26 13.02 7.51
CA THR A 472 10.22 13.93 6.87
C THR A 472 9.56 14.66 5.71
N SER A 473 10.00 15.89 5.43
CA SER A 473 9.55 16.62 4.24
C SER A 473 10.21 16.12 2.95
N GLY A 474 11.18 15.20 3.05
CA GLY A 474 12.09 14.81 1.98
C GLY A 474 13.10 15.90 1.58
N GLY A 475 12.97 17.09 2.18
CA GLY A 475 13.96 18.16 2.08
C GLY A 475 14.82 18.18 3.34
N LYS A 476 14.77 19.29 4.07
CA LYS A 476 15.57 19.52 5.28
C LYS A 476 14.75 19.48 6.58
N GLY A 477 13.43 19.26 6.53
CA GLY A 477 12.52 19.47 7.65
C GLY A 477 11.63 18.28 8.01
N LEU A 478 10.73 18.51 8.96
CA LEU A 478 9.71 17.56 9.43
C LEU A 478 8.32 18.15 9.25
N GLN A 479 7.32 17.29 9.15
CA GLN A 479 5.92 17.69 9.02
C GLN A 479 5.06 16.89 9.99
N VAL A 480 4.35 17.60 10.88
CA VAL A 480 3.44 16.99 11.86
C VAL A 480 2.00 17.12 11.38
N TYR A 481 1.32 16.00 11.22
CA TYR A 481 -0.05 15.89 10.73
C TYR A 481 -1.02 15.63 11.88
N ILE A 482 -2.14 16.34 11.87
CA ILE A 482 -3.27 16.14 12.78
C ILE A 482 -4.50 15.88 11.90
N PRO A 483 -4.89 14.62 11.68
CA PRO A 483 -6.05 14.31 10.85
C PRO A 483 -7.33 14.83 11.51
N LEU A 484 -8.22 15.39 10.70
CA LEU A 484 -9.49 15.96 11.13
C LEU A 484 -10.65 15.21 10.48
N LYS A 485 -11.80 15.17 11.17
CA LYS A 485 -13.02 14.66 10.54
C LYS A 485 -13.43 15.56 9.38
N LYS A 486 -13.71 14.93 8.23
CA LYS A 486 -14.14 15.64 7.02
C LYS A 486 -15.35 16.54 7.30
N ASN A 487 -15.30 17.77 6.78
CA ASN A 487 -16.31 18.82 6.95
C ASN A 487 -16.51 19.32 8.39
N ALA A 488 -15.72 18.89 9.38
CA ALA A 488 -15.98 19.27 10.77
C ALA A 488 -15.49 20.68 11.14
N PHE A 489 -14.38 21.14 10.55
CA PHE A 489 -13.71 22.39 10.92
C PHE A 489 -13.38 23.26 9.70
N THR A 490 -13.28 24.56 9.91
CA THR A 490 -12.89 25.58 8.93
C THR A 490 -11.41 25.93 9.04
N TYR A 491 -10.85 26.53 7.99
CA TYR A 491 -9.47 27.03 8.01
C TYR A 491 -9.25 28.13 9.07
N GLU A 492 -10.29 28.87 9.45
CA GLU A 492 -10.20 29.89 10.50
C GLU A 492 -10.04 29.27 11.90
N GLU A 493 -10.85 28.26 12.20
CA GLU A 493 -10.75 27.48 13.44
C GLU A 493 -9.37 26.79 13.54
N THR A 494 -8.91 26.14 12.47
CA THR A 494 -7.59 25.49 12.48
C THR A 494 -6.46 26.50 12.64
N ARG A 495 -6.56 27.70 12.04
CA ARG A 495 -5.56 28.78 12.19
C ARG A 495 -5.47 29.30 13.62
N THR A 496 -6.59 29.40 14.33
CA THR A 496 -6.60 29.81 15.74
C THR A 496 -5.79 28.83 16.59
N PHE A 497 -5.98 27.54 16.36
CA PHE A 497 -5.21 26.49 17.01
C PHE A 497 -3.72 26.50 16.63
N THR A 498 -3.39 26.57 15.33
CA THR A 498 -1.98 26.56 14.88
C THR A 498 -1.22 27.78 15.37
N ALA A 499 -1.84 28.97 15.34
CA ALA A 499 -1.26 30.20 15.87
C ALA A 499 -0.95 30.09 17.37
N PHE A 500 -1.89 29.57 18.16
CA PHE A 500 -1.69 29.33 19.59
C PHE A 500 -0.49 28.41 19.85
N ILE A 501 -0.41 27.26 19.17
CA ILE A 501 0.69 26.31 19.33
C ILE A 501 2.02 26.98 18.97
N CYS A 502 2.10 27.66 17.83
CA CYS A 502 3.32 28.33 17.39
C CYS A 502 3.76 29.45 18.34
N GLN A 503 2.83 30.26 18.86
CA GLN A 503 3.12 31.28 19.86
C GLN A 503 3.64 30.66 21.16
N PHE A 504 2.97 29.62 21.66
CA PHE A 504 3.36 28.93 22.87
C PHE A 504 4.78 28.33 22.76
N LEU A 505 5.12 27.71 21.62
CA LEU A 505 6.48 27.23 21.35
C LEU A 505 7.51 28.36 21.40
N CYS A 506 7.23 29.50 20.78
CA CYS A 506 8.11 30.67 20.80
C CYS A 506 8.29 31.28 22.20
N GLU A 507 7.25 31.26 23.04
CA GLU A 507 7.34 31.72 24.44
C GLU A 507 8.14 30.75 25.32
N GLN A 508 8.00 29.44 25.09
CA GLN A 508 8.70 28.40 25.86
C GLN A 508 10.18 28.21 25.48
N ALA A 509 10.56 28.53 24.25
CA ALA A 509 11.94 28.40 23.76
C ALA A 509 12.28 29.49 22.72
N PRO A 510 12.32 30.78 23.12
CA PRO A 510 12.56 31.92 22.22
C PRO A 510 13.93 31.91 21.54
N GLU A 511 14.88 31.16 22.08
CA GLU A 511 16.21 30.90 21.55
C GLU A 511 16.22 29.87 20.41
N LEU A 512 15.18 29.03 20.30
CA LEU A 512 15.06 27.99 19.29
C LEU A 512 14.05 28.34 18.19
N PHE A 513 12.96 29.03 18.55
CA PHE A 513 11.81 29.24 17.66
C PHE A 513 11.51 30.73 17.44
N THR A 514 10.92 31.06 16.30
CA THR A 514 10.51 32.43 15.98
C THR A 514 9.30 32.48 15.05
N LEU A 515 8.46 33.53 15.22
CA LEU A 515 7.38 33.88 14.29
C LEU A 515 7.81 34.98 13.29
N GLU A 516 9.07 35.41 13.32
CA GLU A 516 9.57 36.48 12.47
C GLU A 516 9.69 36.04 11.00
N ARG A 517 8.97 36.72 10.11
CA ARG A 517 8.90 36.39 8.69
C ARG A 517 10.20 36.74 7.95
N LEU A 518 10.94 37.76 8.36
CA LEU A 518 12.15 38.19 7.67
C LEU A 518 13.34 37.27 8.01
N LYS A 519 13.84 36.50 7.03
CA LYS A 519 14.98 35.59 7.20
C LYS A 519 16.17 36.20 7.94
N LYS A 520 16.52 37.47 7.65
CA LYS A 520 17.63 38.19 8.28
C LYS A 520 17.47 38.40 9.80
N LYS A 521 16.23 38.43 10.30
CA LYS A 521 15.91 38.65 11.73
C LYS A 521 15.64 37.34 12.49
N ARG A 522 15.56 36.21 11.79
CA ARG A 522 15.34 34.88 12.41
C ARG A 522 16.57 34.39 13.17
N GLY A 523 17.78 34.76 12.72
CA GLY A 523 19.01 34.17 13.24
C GLY A 523 19.09 32.68 12.88
N LYS A 524 19.62 31.85 13.80
CA LYS A 524 19.65 30.38 13.65
C LYS A 524 18.41 29.66 14.19
N ARG A 525 17.30 30.38 14.37
CA ARG A 525 16.04 29.83 14.91
C ARG A 525 15.18 29.22 13.82
N LEU A 526 14.36 28.23 14.20
CA LEU A 526 13.32 27.66 13.35
C LEU A 526 12.12 28.61 13.29
N TYR A 527 11.71 28.94 12.06
CA TYR A 527 10.51 29.74 11.81
C TYR A 527 9.28 28.85 11.83
N LEU A 528 8.31 29.18 12.69
CA LEU A 528 7.05 28.45 12.80
C LEU A 528 5.97 29.18 12.00
N ASP A 529 5.73 28.71 10.77
CA ASP A 529 4.79 29.34 9.85
C ASP A 529 3.37 28.75 9.97
N TYR A 530 2.55 29.33 10.85
CA TYR A 530 1.16 28.92 10.98
C TYR A 530 0.28 29.35 9.78
N ILE A 531 0.80 30.14 8.83
CA ILE A 531 0.05 30.68 7.69
C ILE A 531 0.15 29.76 6.47
N GLN A 532 1.10 28.83 6.44
CA GLN A 532 1.18 27.85 5.35
C GLN A 532 0.00 26.86 5.35
N HIS A 533 -0.74 26.75 6.46
CA HIS A 533 -1.96 25.98 6.55
C HIS A 533 -3.17 26.84 6.21
N ASP A 534 -3.51 26.91 4.92
CA ASP A 534 -4.64 27.70 4.42
C ASP A 534 -5.21 27.12 3.11
N ALA A 535 -6.40 27.57 2.73
CA ALA A 535 -7.02 27.24 1.45
C ALA A 535 -6.10 27.60 0.27
N GLY A 536 -6.00 26.71 -0.72
CA GLY A 536 -5.17 26.88 -1.91
C GLY A 536 -3.65 26.71 -1.68
N LYS A 537 -3.20 26.49 -0.45
CA LYS A 537 -1.82 26.07 -0.15
C LYS A 537 -1.69 24.56 -0.35
N THR A 538 -0.48 24.13 -0.66
CA THR A 538 -0.18 22.71 -0.88
C THR A 538 1.06 22.29 -0.11
N ILE A 539 1.08 21.03 0.34
CA ILE A 539 2.22 20.40 1.01
C ILE A 539 2.62 19.14 0.22
N ILE A 540 3.90 18.77 0.28
CA ILE A 540 4.37 17.52 -0.31
C ILE A 540 3.66 16.30 0.30
N ALA A 541 3.07 15.44 -0.53
CA ALA A 541 2.36 14.25 -0.08
C ALA A 541 3.31 13.26 0.63
N PRO A 542 2.84 12.52 1.64
CA PRO A 542 3.56 11.36 2.16
C PRO A 542 3.93 10.37 1.05
N TYR A 543 5.15 9.84 1.10
CA TYR A 543 5.76 8.97 0.07
C TYR A 543 6.02 9.63 -1.29
N SER A 544 5.79 10.94 -1.45
CA SER A 544 6.27 11.62 -2.65
C SER A 544 7.79 11.76 -2.62
N PRO A 545 8.49 11.47 -3.73
CA PRO A 545 9.87 11.89 -3.93
C PRO A 545 9.99 13.43 -3.93
N ARG A 546 11.24 13.87 -3.83
CA ARG A 546 11.71 15.25 -4.00
C ARG A 546 12.72 15.28 -5.13
N GLY A 547 12.72 16.33 -5.93
CA GLY A 547 13.69 16.47 -7.02
C GLY A 547 15.05 16.99 -6.57
N ASN A 548 15.49 16.66 -5.36
CA ASN A 548 16.84 16.95 -4.90
C ASN A 548 17.84 15.91 -5.40
N GLU A 549 19.14 16.17 -5.23
CA GLU A 549 20.25 15.38 -5.80
C GLU A 549 20.20 13.88 -5.46
N LEU A 550 19.60 13.50 -4.32
CA LEU A 550 19.46 12.13 -3.86
C LEU A 550 18.05 11.54 -4.08
N GLY A 551 17.13 12.29 -4.68
CA GLY A 551 15.76 11.83 -4.91
C GLY A 551 15.05 11.44 -3.61
N LEU A 552 15.29 12.17 -2.51
CA LEU A 552 14.78 11.80 -1.18
C LEU A 552 13.25 11.80 -1.14
N VAL A 553 12.68 11.03 -0.22
CA VAL A 553 11.24 10.83 -0.10
C VAL A 553 10.71 11.49 1.16
N ALA A 554 9.55 12.13 1.05
CA ALA A 554 8.79 12.62 2.20
C ALA A 554 8.22 11.45 3.01
N THR A 555 8.98 10.96 3.98
CA THR A 555 8.79 9.60 4.54
C THR A 555 8.11 9.63 5.89
N PRO A 556 6.92 9.00 6.03
CA PRO A 556 6.30 8.69 7.31
C PRO A 556 7.22 7.97 8.30
N LEU A 557 7.20 8.43 9.55
CA LEU A 557 7.99 7.94 10.66
C LEU A 557 7.09 7.55 11.83
N GLU A 558 7.64 6.70 12.70
CA GLU A 558 7.09 6.50 14.03
C GLU A 558 7.66 7.57 14.98
N TRP A 559 6.91 7.94 16.02
CA TRP A 559 7.34 9.00 16.95
C TRP A 559 8.60 8.63 17.74
N ASP A 560 8.82 7.34 17.99
CA ASP A 560 10.02 6.84 18.67
C ASP A 560 11.28 6.99 17.81
N GLU A 561 11.18 7.24 16.51
CA GLU A 561 12.35 7.42 15.63
C GLU A 561 12.99 8.81 15.71
N LEU A 562 12.37 9.75 16.44
CA LEU A 562 12.83 11.14 16.59
C LEU A 562 14.00 11.25 17.59
N HIS A 563 15.08 10.52 17.37
CA HIS A 563 16.31 10.64 18.14
C HIS A 563 17.31 11.55 17.40
N GLN A 564 17.91 12.52 18.10
CA GLN A 564 18.79 13.53 17.48
C GLN A 564 20.01 12.91 16.80
N ASP A 565 20.56 11.82 17.36
CA ASP A 565 21.79 11.20 16.87
C ASP A 565 21.56 10.15 15.76
N GLY A 566 20.30 9.79 15.46
CA GLY A 566 19.97 8.67 14.56
C GLY A 566 19.11 9.03 13.35
N LEU A 567 18.42 10.18 13.37
CA LEU A 567 17.51 10.58 12.30
C LEU A 567 18.13 11.69 11.45
N HIS A 568 18.30 11.41 10.16
CA HIS A 568 18.74 12.40 9.17
C HIS A 568 17.91 12.28 7.88
N PRO A 569 17.51 13.39 7.22
CA PRO A 569 16.69 13.33 6.01
C PRO A 569 17.31 12.51 4.86
N SER A 570 18.64 12.49 4.75
CA SER A 570 19.34 11.75 3.67
C SER A 570 19.21 10.23 3.75
N LEU A 571 18.70 9.69 4.85
CA LEU A 571 18.49 8.24 5.03
C LEU A 571 17.35 7.72 4.14
N PHE A 572 16.48 8.60 3.63
CA PHE A 572 15.21 8.22 3.01
C PHE A 572 15.24 8.39 1.49
N THR A 573 16.06 7.59 0.82
CA THR A 573 16.03 7.47 -0.65
C THR A 573 14.90 6.54 -1.10
N MET A 574 14.50 6.62 -2.38
CA MET A 574 13.46 5.76 -2.95
C MET A 574 13.67 4.25 -2.67
N PRO A 575 14.85 3.64 -2.93
CA PRO A 575 15.09 2.23 -2.61
C PRO A 575 14.98 1.93 -1.10
N THR A 576 15.58 2.78 -0.26
CA THR A 576 15.56 2.58 1.20
C THR A 576 14.14 2.63 1.76
N VAL A 577 13.27 3.50 1.23
CA VAL A 577 11.88 3.59 1.66
C VAL A 577 11.08 2.33 1.31
N ILE A 578 11.33 1.73 0.14
CA ILE A 578 10.66 0.46 -0.23
C ILE A 578 11.07 -0.68 0.71
N GLU A 579 12.36 -0.81 1.03
CA GLU A 579 12.81 -1.81 2.01
C GLU A 579 12.25 -1.54 3.40
N ARG A 580 12.25 -0.27 3.82
CA ARG A 580 11.65 0.16 5.08
C ARG A 580 10.17 -0.22 5.18
N LEU A 581 9.37 -0.04 4.13
CA LEU A 581 7.95 -0.43 4.12
C LEU A 581 7.77 -1.94 4.32
N LYS A 582 8.67 -2.76 3.76
CA LYS A 582 8.67 -4.21 3.98
C LYS A 582 9.06 -4.56 5.42
N GLU A 583 10.01 -3.88 6.03
CA GLU A 583 10.41 -4.24 7.40
C GLU A 583 9.46 -3.67 8.45
N LYS A 584 9.13 -2.38 8.29
CA LYS A 584 8.47 -1.58 9.30
C LYS A 584 6.98 -1.36 9.06
N GLY A 585 6.45 -1.67 7.89
CA GLY A 585 5.07 -1.31 7.53
C GLY A 585 4.91 0.20 7.32
N ASP A 586 3.65 0.64 7.34
CA ASP A 586 3.25 2.02 7.09
C ASP A 586 2.83 2.73 8.40
N PRO A 587 3.64 3.68 8.91
CA PRO A 587 3.31 4.46 10.11
C PRO A 587 2.03 5.31 9.99
N PHE A 588 1.66 5.71 8.76
CA PHE A 588 0.48 6.54 8.50
C PHE A 588 -0.78 5.70 8.20
N ARG A 589 -0.69 4.37 8.15
CA ARG A 589 -1.82 3.48 7.81
C ARG A 589 -3.09 3.80 8.60
N ARG A 590 -2.95 4.11 9.90
CA ARG A 590 -4.08 4.38 10.80
C ARG A 590 -4.59 5.81 10.80
N MET A 591 -3.89 6.74 10.13
CA MET A 591 -4.19 8.18 10.17
C MET A 591 -5.63 8.50 9.74
N ARG A 592 -6.18 7.71 8.83
CA ARG A 592 -7.54 7.89 8.29
C ARG A 592 -8.64 7.43 9.24
N HIS A 593 -8.30 6.52 10.15
CA HIS A 593 -9.25 5.99 11.14
C HIS A 593 -9.20 6.78 12.44
N LEU A 594 -8.04 7.33 12.78
CA LEU A 594 -7.79 8.08 14.00
C LEU A 594 -7.91 9.59 13.75
N VAL A 595 -9.08 10.02 13.30
CA VAL A 595 -9.40 11.44 13.06
C VAL A 595 -9.77 12.16 14.36
N ASN A 596 -9.35 13.41 14.48
CA ASN A 596 -9.76 14.27 15.59
C ASN A 596 -11.08 14.98 15.26
N ASP A 597 -12.05 14.89 16.16
CA ASP A 597 -13.37 15.55 16.05
C ASP A 597 -13.74 16.17 17.41
N ASP A 598 -14.54 15.48 18.23
CA ASP A 598 -15.06 16.00 19.51
C ASP A 598 -13.95 16.55 20.42
N THR A 599 -12.81 15.86 20.52
CA THR A 599 -11.64 16.32 21.29
C THR A 599 -11.11 17.65 20.76
N PHE A 600 -10.97 17.80 19.44
CA PHE A 600 -10.48 19.04 18.85
C PHE A 600 -11.48 20.19 19.01
N ARG A 601 -12.78 19.92 18.90
CA ARG A 601 -13.84 20.90 19.17
C ARG A 601 -13.78 21.41 20.62
N GLN A 602 -13.53 20.54 21.60
CA GLN A 602 -13.33 20.94 23.00
C GLN A 602 -12.08 21.80 23.19
N VAL A 603 -10.99 21.48 22.49
CA VAL A 603 -9.75 22.29 22.52
C VAL A 603 -10.02 23.70 21.99
N LEU A 604 -10.70 23.82 20.85
CA LEU A 604 -11.04 25.13 20.26
C LEU A 604 -11.89 25.99 21.22
N HIS A 605 -12.94 25.43 21.81
CA HIS A 605 -13.76 26.15 22.79
C HIS A 605 -12.93 26.66 23.98
N ARG A 606 -12.00 25.86 24.50
CA ARG A 606 -11.12 26.30 25.60
C ARG A 606 -10.16 27.40 25.18
N LEU A 607 -9.71 27.40 23.92
CA LEU A 607 -8.84 28.46 23.40
C LEU A 607 -9.59 29.78 23.28
N GLU A 608 -10.87 29.77 22.92
CA GLU A 608 -11.73 30.97 22.90
C GLU A 608 -11.86 31.60 24.30
N ASP A 609 -11.90 30.78 25.36
CA ASP A 609 -11.93 31.26 26.75
C ASP A 609 -10.59 31.88 27.22
N ILE A 610 -9.47 31.42 26.65
CA ILE A 610 -8.10 31.81 27.06
C ILE A 610 -7.56 33.00 26.25
N ILE A 611 -8.01 33.18 25.01
CA ILE A 611 -7.53 34.21 24.09
C ILE A 611 -8.64 35.26 23.91
N PRO A 612 -8.58 36.42 24.61
CA PRO A 612 -9.55 37.49 24.37
C PRO A 612 -9.48 37.96 22.91
N ALA A 613 -10.64 38.19 22.30
CA ALA A 613 -10.79 38.58 20.88
C ALA A 613 -9.92 39.77 20.41
N HIS A 614 -9.40 40.60 21.33
CA HIS A 614 -8.53 41.75 21.02
C HIS A 614 -7.03 41.43 20.88
N LYS A 615 -6.57 40.21 21.25
CA LYS A 615 -5.18 39.75 21.01
C LYS A 615 -5.01 38.95 19.71
N MET A 616 -6.12 38.67 19.00
CA MET A 616 -6.12 38.06 17.67
C MET A 616 -6.00 39.11 16.55
N ASP A 617 -5.13 40.11 16.67
CA ASP A 617 -4.70 40.83 15.47
C ASP A 617 -3.65 39.98 14.73
N ILE A 618 -4.17 38.92 14.08
CA ILE A 618 -3.41 37.93 13.30
C ILE A 618 -3.19 38.44 11.86
N ARG A 619 -3.56 39.70 11.57
CA ARG A 619 -3.23 40.36 10.30
C ARG A 619 -1.81 40.91 10.39
N GLY A 620 -0.85 39.99 10.21
CA GLY A 620 0.57 40.26 10.42
C GLY A 620 1.05 41.58 9.79
N HIS A 621 1.69 42.39 10.64
CA HIS A 621 2.74 43.32 10.24
C HIS A 621 4.04 42.58 9.94
#